data_AF-X1F4F9-F1
#
_entry.id   AF-X1F4F9-F1
#
_cell.length_a   1.000
_cell.length_b   1.000
_cell.length_c   1.000
_cell.angle_alpha   90.00
_cell.angle_beta   90.00
_cell.angle_gamma   90.00
#
_symmetry.space_group_name_H-M   'P 1'
#
loop_
_entity.id
_entity.type
_entity.pdbx_description
1 polymer ?
#
loop_
_entity_poly.entity_id
_entity_poly.type
_entity_poly.pdbx_seq_one_letter_code
_entity_poly.pdbx_strand_id
1 'polypeptide(L)'
;MIFCWDKIIKKILVKKGKVFLLGESDSGKTTFIKTLVTKAIQKGILVGWVDADIGQSTIGPPTCIGLSLFSPKSPEFKVSSLYFVGNTSPHGRFVPLIMGAKKLVDIASKETDLVVIDTTGAVTGEFGQTLKYQKILACKPNYVLAFQKEKELEKITDVIKKFNFLKIYFMEIP
;
A
#
# COMPACT_ATOMS: atom_id res chain seq x y z
N MET A 1 17.16 9.03 -6.89
CA MET A 1 16.41 9.99 -7.73
C MET A 1 15.00 10.08 -7.16
N ILE A 2 14.59 11.29 -6.80
CA ILE A 2 13.24 11.60 -6.34
C ILE A 2 12.32 11.72 -7.58
N PHE A 3 11.08 11.24 -7.48
CA PHE A 3 10.13 11.21 -8.59
C PHE A 3 8.86 12.01 -8.31
N CYS A 4 8.54 12.90 -9.24
CA CYS A 4 7.24 13.55 -9.35
C CYS A 4 6.10 12.53 -9.51
N TRP A 5 4.99 12.79 -8.82
CA TRP A 5 3.81 11.91 -8.76
C TRP A 5 3.26 11.58 -10.15
N ASP A 6 3.15 12.56 -11.04
CA ASP A 6 2.56 12.36 -12.37
C ASP A 6 3.35 11.37 -13.23
N LYS A 7 4.68 11.40 -13.13
CA LYS A 7 5.55 10.48 -13.87
C LYS A 7 5.35 9.03 -13.41
N ILE A 8 5.27 8.82 -12.09
CA ILE A 8 5.08 7.48 -11.51
C ILE A 8 3.66 6.98 -11.75
N ILE A 9 2.65 7.83 -11.60
CA ILE A 9 1.26 7.48 -11.89
C ILE A 9 1.14 7.03 -13.35
N LYS A 10 1.60 7.81 -14.33
CA LYS A 10 1.57 7.41 -15.75
C LYS A 10 2.21 6.03 -15.98
N LYS A 11 3.33 5.76 -15.32
CA LYS A 11 4.02 4.47 -15.41
C LYS A 11 3.19 3.32 -14.83
N ILE A 12 2.61 3.51 -13.65
CA ILE A 12 1.78 2.52 -12.96
C ILE A 12 0.51 2.24 -13.76
N LEU A 13 -0.14 3.26 -14.32
CA LEU A 13 -1.35 3.08 -15.13
C LEU A 13 -1.10 2.25 -16.40
N VAL A 14 0.10 2.32 -16.97
CA VAL A 14 0.49 1.50 -18.14
C VAL A 14 0.88 0.08 -17.73
N LYS A 15 1.73 -0.07 -16.71
CA LYS A 15 2.30 -1.37 -16.34
C LYS A 15 1.43 -2.19 -15.38
N LYS A 16 0.53 -1.54 -14.64
CA LYS A 16 -0.39 -2.15 -13.67
C LYS A 16 0.35 -3.01 -12.63
N GLY A 17 -0.36 -3.83 -11.87
CA GLY A 17 0.22 -4.73 -10.86
C GLY A 17 0.09 -4.22 -9.43
N LYS A 18 0.98 -4.65 -8.55
CA LYS A 18 0.89 -4.40 -7.10
C LYS A 18 1.80 -3.26 -6.67
N VAL A 19 1.23 -2.23 -6.06
CA VAL A 19 1.90 -1.00 -5.61
C VAL A 19 1.81 -0.94 -4.10
N PHE A 20 2.96 -0.98 -3.43
CA PHE A 20 3.08 -0.92 -1.98
C PHE A 20 3.58 0.45 -1.54
N LEU A 21 2.88 1.07 -0.59
CA LEU A 21 3.22 2.40 -0.10
C LEU A 21 3.97 2.30 1.23
N LEU A 22 5.11 2.97 1.27
CA LEU A 22 6.04 2.97 2.39
C LEU A 22 6.33 4.41 2.81
N GLY A 23 6.19 4.72 4.09
CA GLY A 23 6.40 6.06 4.65
C GLY A 23 5.75 6.20 6.01
N GLU A 24 6.22 7.13 6.82
CA GLU A 24 5.63 7.48 8.11
C GLU A 24 4.19 8.00 7.99
N SER A 25 3.46 8.08 9.10
CA SER A 25 2.15 8.74 9.13
C SER A 25 2.26 10.16 8.56
N ASP A 26 1.18 10.65 7.93
CA ASP A 26 1.11 12.01 7.39
C ASP A 26 2.23 12.36 6.37
N SER A 27 2.65 11.36 5.59
CA SER A 27 3.62 11.51 4.49
C SER A 27 2.98 11.72 3.10
N GLY A 28 1.65 11.80 3.03
CA GLY A 28 0.91 11.95 1.77
C GLY A 28 0.53 10.66 1.03
N LYS A 29 0.79 9.47 1.60
CA LYS A 29 0.44 8.15 1.01
C LYS A 29 -1.03 8.07 0.60
N THR A 30 -1.96 8.28 1.53
CA THR A 30 -3.40 8.15 1.27
C THR A 30 -3.89 9.15 0.22
N THR A 31 -3.35 10.37 0.19
CA THR A 31 -3.64 11.38 -0.85
C THR A 31 -3.15 10.92 -2.22
N PHE A 32 -1.94 10.36 -2.30
CA PHE A 32 -1.44 9.76 -3.52
C PHE A 32 -2.32 8.60 -3.99
N ILE A 33 -2.76 7.72 -3.08
CA ILE A 33 -3.63 6.58 -3.42
C ILE A 33 -4.93 7.08 -4.04
N LYS A 34 -5.61 8.03 -3.38
CA LYS A 34 -6.85 8.62 -3.90
C LYS A 34 -6.64 9.14 -5.33
N THR A 35 -5.54 9.85 -5.57
CA THR A 35 -5.18 10.38 -6.90
C THR A 35 -4.94 9.26 -7.93
N LEU A 36 -4.20 8.22 -7.55
CA LEU A 36 -3.91 7.07 -8.42
C LEU A 36 -5.18 6.28 -8.75
N VAL A 37 -6.02 6.00 -7.75
CA VAL A 37 -7.30 5.28 -7.90
C VAL A 37 -8.22 6.05 -8.84
N THR A 38 -8.42 7.35 -8.63
CA THR A 38 -9.24 8.19 -9.51
C THR A 38 -8.74 8.17 -10.96
N LYS A 39 -7.43 8.37 -11.18
CA LYS A 39 -6.85 8.35 -12.53
C LYS A 39 -6.93 6.96 -13.18
N ALA A 40 -6.84 5.88 -12.40
CA ALA A 40 -6.98 4.51 -12.89
C ALA A 40 -8.42 4.20 -13.32
N ILE A 41 -9.41 4.57 -12.52
CA ILE A 41 -10.83 4.43 -12.87
C ILE A 41 -11.15 5.18 -14.17
N GLN A 42 -10.66 6.43 -14.30
CA GLN A 42 -10.82 7.24 -15.54
C GLN A 42 -10.19 6.59 -16.78
N LYS A 43 -9.20 5.70 -16.59
CA LYS A 43 -8.55 4.94 -17.66
C LYS A 43 -9.16 3.56 -17.90
N GLY A 44 -10.28 3.23 -17.27
CA GLY A 44 -10.91 1.93 -17.44
C GLY A 44 -10.27 0.80 -16.64
N ILE A 45 -9.37 1.11 -15.71
CA ILE A 45 -8.58 0.11 -14.97
C ILE A 45 -9.37 -0.34 -13.74
N LEU A 46 -9.44 -1.66 -13.53
CA LEU A 46 -9.99 -2.22 -12.30
C LEU A 46 -8.95 -2.09 -11.18
N VAL A 47 -9.35 -1.54 -10.03
CA VAL A 47 -8.41 -1.23 -8.94
C VAL A 47 -8.86 -1.85 -7.63
N GLY A 48 -7.96 -2.54 -6.94
CA GLY A 48 -8.16 -2.96 -5.56
C GLY A 48 -7.33 -2.10 -4.62
N TRP A 49 -7.95 -1.43 -3.67
CA TRP A 49 -7.24 -0.75 -2.58
C TRP A 49 -7.33 -1.60 -1.32
N VAL A 50 -6.19 -2.19 -0.94
CA VAL A 50 -6.01 -2.87 0.35
C VAL A 50 -5.48 -1.85 1.35
N ASP A 51 -6.30 -1.47 2.31
CA ASP A 51 -5.96 -0.56 3.39
C ASP A 51 -5.56 -1.35 4.64
N ALA A 52 -4.26 -1.39 4.92
CA ALA A 52 -3.69 -2.07 6.07
C ALA A 52 -3.20 -1.11 7.17
N ASP A 53 -3.71 0.12 7.20
CA ASP A 53 -3.56 1.03 8.34
C ASP A 53 -4.70 0.84 9.36
N ILE A 54 -4.49 -0.10 10.28
CA ILE A 54 -5.48 -0.45 11.32
C ILE A 54 -5.75 0.68 12.34
N GLY A 55 -4.91 1.71 12.38
CA GLY A 55 -5.02 2.85 13.30
C GLY A 55 -5.76 4.03 12.67
N GLN A 56 -5.47 4.34 11.41
CA GLN A 56 -6.09 5.44 10.65
C GLN A 56 -6.71 4.93 9.34
N SER A 57 -7.59 3.94 9.45
CA SER A 57 -8.23 3.29 8.31
C SER A 57 -9.10 4.26 7.51
N THR A 58 -9.00 4.18 6.18
CA THR A 58 -9.82 4.85 5.18
C THR A 58 -10.98 3.98 4.69
N ILE A 59 -10.78 2.66 4.53
CA ILE A 59 -11.79 1.78 3.91
C ILE A 59 -12.64 1.05 4.95
N GLY A 60 -12.04 0.53 6.02
CA GLY A 60 -12.74 -0.24 7.03
C GLY A 60 -12.93 0.51 8.34
N PRO A 61 -13.65 -0.08 9.31
CA PRO A 61 -13.59 0.41 10.68
C PRO A 61 -12.17 0.26 11.24
N PRO A 62 -11.82 0.97 12.33
CA PRO A 62 -10.57 0.74 13.05
C PRO A 62 -10.40 -0.74 13.40
N THR A 63 -9.16 -1.18 13.61
CA THR A 63 -8.80 -2.58 13.92
C THR A 63 -8.96 -3.58 12.78
N CYS A 64 -9.35 -3.13 11.57
CA CYS A 64 -9.49 -3.98 10.39
C CYS A 64 -8.51 -3.59 9.29
N ILE A 65 -8.13 -4.58 8.48
CA ILE A 65 -7.59 -4.34 7.14
C ILE A 65 -8.78 -4.36 6.20
N GLY A 66 -8.93 -3.33 5.37
CA GLY A 66 -10.02 -3.19 4.42
C GLY A 66 -9.62 -3.44 2.98
N LEU A 67 -10.56 -3.91 2.16
CA LEU A 67 -10.44 -3.96 0.71
C LEU A 67 -11.62 -3.22 0.10
N SER A 68 -11.35 -2.29 -0.81
CA SER A 68 -12.33 -1.69 -1.72
C SER A 68 -11.93 -2.01 -3.15
N LEU A 69 -12.91 -2.46 -3.93
CA LEU A 69 -12.77 -2.73 -5.36
C LEU A 69 -13.45 -1.63 -6.16
N PHE A 70 -12.72 -1.07 -7.12
CA PHE A 70 -13.17 0.02 -7.95
C PHE A 70 -13.19 -0.39 -9.41
N SER A 71 -14.21 0.07 -10.12
CA SER A 71 -14.32 -0.06 -11.57
C SER A 71 -14.93 1.21 -12.15
N PRO A 72 -14.85 1.43 -13.48
CA PRO A 72 -15.56 2.55 -14.12
C PRO A 72 -17.07 2.56 -13.83
N LYS A 73 -17.67 1.39 -13.60
CA LYS A 73 -19.10 1.23 -13.28
C LYS A 73 -19.41 1.38 -11.79
N SER A 74 -18.39 1.26 -10.93
CA SER A 74 -18.52 1.39 -9.48
C SER A 74 -17.31 2.15 -8.93
N PRO A 75 -17.29 3.48 -9.10
CA PRO A 75 -16.18 4.32 -8.68
C PRO A 75 -16.25 4.70 -7.19
N GLU A 76 -17.36 4.38 -6.53
CA GLU A 76 -17.66 4.73 -5.15
C GLU A 76 -16.82 3.91 -4.17
N PHE A 77 -16.45 4.51 -3.04
CA PHE A 77 -15.83 3.79 -1.94
C PHE A 77 -16.83 2.85 -1.29
N LYS A 78 -16.57 1.54 -1.36
CA LYS A 78 -17.38 0.50 -0.72
C LYS A 78 -16.47 -0.58 -0.15
N VAL A 79 -16.79 -1.01 1.07
CA VAL A 79 -16.08 -2.12 1.69
C VAL A 79 -16.45 -3.41 0.97
N SER A 80 -15.51 -3.97 0.21
CA SER A 80 -15.68 -5.25 -0.48
C SER A 80 -15.29 -6.42 0.41
N SER A 81 -14.30 -6.26 1.29
CA SER A 81 -13.89 -7.27 2.26
C SER A 81 -13.18 -6.65 3.45
N LEU A 82 -13.24 -7.34 4.60
CA LEU A 82 -12.55 -6.97 5.82
C LEU A 82 -11.76 -8.15 6.37
N TYR A 83 -10.66 -7.83 7.05
CA TYR A 83 -9.94 -8.76 7.90
C TYR A 83 -9.75 -8.15 9.29
N PHE A 84 -10.33 -8.76 10.31
CA PHE A 84 -10.25 -8.27 11.69
C PHE A 84 -8.88 -8.58 12.30
N VAL A 85 -8.18 -7.53 12.76
CA VAL A 85 -6.91 -7.63 13.49
C VAL A 85 -7.14 -7.51 14.99
N GLY A 86 -8.17 -6.76 15.41
CA GLY A 86 -8.60 -6.67 16.81
C GLY A 86 -7.79 -5.72 17.68
N ASN A 87 -6.98 -4.85 17.08
CA ASN A 87 -6.33 -3.73 17.76
C ASN A 87 -6.03 -2.60 16.78
N THR A 88 -5.98 -1.36 17.27
CA THR A 88 -5.58 -0.18 16.48
C THR A 88 -4.06 0.01 16.47
N SER A 89 -3.35 -0.52 17.47
CA SER A 89 -1.90 -0.56 17.51
C SER A 89 -1.37 -1.79 16.77
N PRO A 90 -0.39 -1.63 15.88
CA PRO A 90 0.21 -2.76 15.19
C PRO A 90 1.16 -3.59 16.09
N HIS A 91 1.61 -3.05 17.22
CA HIS A 91 2.53 -3.73 18.13
C HIS A 91 1.93 -5.05 18.67
N GLY A 92 2.72 -6.12 18.64
CA GLY A 92 2.29 -7.45 19.06
C GLY A 92 1.32 -8.17 18.12
N ARG A 93 1.00 -7.60 16.95
CA ARG A 93 0.00 -8.13 15.99
C ARG A 93 0.60 -8.49 14.62
N PHE A 94 1.87 -8.91 14.58
CA PHE A 94 2.58 -9.24 13.34
C PHE A 94 1.82 -10.21 12.44
N VAL A 95 1.48 -11.40 12.94
CA VAL A 95 0.85 -12.46 12.16
C VAL A 95 -0.48 -12.00 11.53
N PRO A 96 -1.47 -11.48 12.28
CA PRO A 96 -2.72 -11.03 11.67
C PRO A 96 -2.53 -9.87 10.70
N LEU A 97 -1.58 -8.96 10.94
CA LEU A 97 -1.28 -7.86 10.01
C LEU A 97 -0.71 -8.34 8.68
N ILE A 98 0.20 -9.33 8.72
CA ILE A 98 0.84 -9.86 7.51
C ILE A 98 -0.13 -10.77 6.76
N MET A 99 -0.78 -11.69 7.47
CA MET A 99 -1.72 -12.65 6.87
C MET A 99 -2.97 -11.98 6.34
N GLY A 100 -3.53 -11.00 7.07
CA GLY A 100 -4.68 -10.24 6.61
C GLY A 100 -4.37 -9.41 5.37
N ALA A 101 -3.23 -8.71 5.35
CA ALA A 101 -2.79 -7.96 4.17
C ALA A 101 -2.58 -8.89 2.98
N LYS A 102 -1.88 -10.02 3.16
CA LYS A 102 -1.69 -11.02 2.12
C LYS A 102 -3.02 -11.54 1.57
N LYS A 103 -3.95 -11.94 2.45
CA LYS A 103 -5.25 -12.49 2.05
C LYS A 103 -6.03 -11.50 1.20
N LEU A 104 -6.11 -10.24 1.62
CA LEU A 104 -6.85 -9.22 0.86
C LEU A 104 -6.14 -8.80 -0.43
N VAL A 105 -4.81 -8.80 -0.46
CA VAL A 105 -4.04 -8.60 -1.70
C VAL A 105 -4.25 -9.75 -2.69
N ASP A 106 -4.31 -10.99 -2.22
CA ASP A 106 -4.56 -12.16 -3.07
C ASP A 106 -5.98 -12.13 -3.66
N ILE A 107 -6.97 -11.67 -2.90
CA ILE A 107 -8.34 -11.44 -3.40
C ILE A 107 -8.33 -10.32 -4.45
N ALA A 108 -7.79 -9.14 -4.10
CA ALA A 108 -7.72 -8.00 -5.00
C ALA A 108 -7.01 -8.33 -6.32
N SER A 109 -5.93 -9.12 -6.26
CA SER A 109 -5.13 -9.49 -7.44
C SER A 109 -5.87 -10.41 -8.41
N LYS A 110 -6.92 -11.10 -7.97
CA LYS A 110 -7.76 -11.94 -8.84
C LYS A 110 -8.87 -11.15 -9.54
N GLU A 111 -9.26 -10.03 -8.96
CA GLU A 111 -10.43 -9.25 -9.40
C GLU A 111 -10.05 -7.94 -10.09
N THR A 112 -8.78 -7.53 -10.03
CA THR A 112 -8.34 -6.21 -10.46
C THR A 112 -7.02 -6.22 -11.23
N ASP A 113 -6.84 -5.20 -12.07
CA ASP A 113 -5.61 -4.96 -12.82
C ASP A 113 -4.50 -4.37 -11.95
N LEU A 114 -4.88 -3.50 -11.02
CA LEU A 114 -3.99 -2.69 -10.19
C LEU A 114 -4.38 -2.88 -8.72
N VAL A 115 -3.43 -3.29 -7.89
CA VAL A 115 -3.64 -3.37 -6.44
C VAL A 115 -2.77 -2.32 -5.75
N VAL A 116 -3.38 -1.44 -4.97
CA VAL A 116 -2.70 -0.46 -4.14
C VAL A 116 -2.77 -0.93 -2.69
N ILE A 117 -1.62 -1.00 -2.04
CA ILE A 117 -1.46 -1.52 -0.68
C ILE A 117 -1.05 -0.33 0.21
N ASP A 118 -2.01 0.21 0.94
CA ASP A 118 -1.77 1.21 1.98
C ASP A 118 -1.32 0.52 3.27
N THR A 119 -0.36 1.13 3.96
CA THR A 119 0.18 0.54 5.17
C THR A 119 0.45 1.58 6.25
N THR A 120 0.40 1.13 7.51
CA THR A 120 0.69 1.94 8.70
C THR A 120 1.95 2.81 8.61
N GLY A 121 2.01 3.90 9.34
CA GLY A 121 3.23 4.72 9.49
C GLY A 121 4.40 4.07 10.25
N ALA A 122 4.24 2.85 10.78
CA ALA A 122 5.27 2.18 11.56
C ALA A 122 6.45 1.69 10.69
N VAL A 123 7.46 2.54 10.52
CA VAL A 123 8.67 2.29 9.70
C VAL A 123 9.97 2.32 10.50
N THR A 124 9.95 2.83 11.74
CA THR A 124 11.12 2.95 12.61
C THR A 124 11.26 1.76 13.57
N GLY A 125 12.46 1.61 14.13
CA GLY A 125 12.80 0.52 15.04
C GLY A 125 12.77 -0.87 14.38
N GLU A 126 13.12 -1.91 15.15
CA GLU A 126 13.09 -3.29 14.65
C GLU A 126 11.69 -3.76 14.29
N PHE A 127 10.69 -3.28 15.05
CA PHE A 127 9.29 -3.59 14.81
C PHE A 127 8.84 -3.13 13.42
N GLY A 128 8.99 -1.84 13.10
CA GLY A 128 8.56 -1.26 11.84
C GLY A 128 9.28 -1.90 10.65
N GLN A 129 10.60 -2.03 10.76
CA GLN A 129 11.43 -2.68 9.73
C GLN A 129 10.95 -4.11 9.45
N THR A 130 10.85 -4.95 10.48
CA THR A 130 10.40 -6.34 10.35
C THR A 130 9.00 -6.42 9.76
N LEU A 131 8.08 -5.57 10.21
CA LEU A 131 6.71 -5.58 9.72
C LEU A 131 6.65 -5.25 8.22
N LYS A 132 7.43 -4.26 7.76
CA LYS A 132 7.48 -3.90 6.34
C LYS A 132 8.13 -4.98 5.50
N TYR A 133 9.24 -5.56 5.93
CA TYR A 133 9.88 -6.68 5.20
C TYR A 133 8.91 -7.84 5.00
N GLN A 134 8.25 -8.27 6.09
CA GLN A 134 7.36 -9.42 6.02
C GLN A 134 6.11 -9.13 5.18
N LYS A 135 5.53 -7.93 5.26
CA LYS A 135 4.43 -7.53 4.37
C LYS A 135 4.87 -7.49 2.89
N ILE A 136 6.05 -6.97 2.59
CA ILE A 136 6.58 -6.93 1.21
C ILE A 136 6.80 -8.35 0.68
N LEU A 137 7.39 -9.25 1.47
CA LEU A 137 7.60 -10.65 1.09
C LEU A 137 6.28 -11.40 0.89
N ALA A 138 5.29 -11.17 1.76
CA ALA A 138 3.99 -11.84 1.70
C ALA A 138 3.13 -11.35 0.52
N CYS A 139 3.10 -10.04 0.28
CA CYS A 139 2.29 -9.43 -0.77
C CYS A 139 2.98 -9.43 -2.14
N LYS A 140 4.31 -9.57 -2.19
CA LYS A 140 5.14 -9.54 -3.40
C LYS A 140 4.77 -8.40 -4.37
N PRO A 141 4.85 -7.13 -3.95
CA PRO A 141 4.50 -6.01 -4.83
C PRO A 141 5.49 -5.86 -5.99
N ASN A 142 5.01 -5.33 -7.11
CA ASN A 142 5.87 -4.96 -8.25
C ASN A 142 6.60 -3.64 -7.98
N TYR A 143 5.97 -2.74 -7.23
CA TYR A 143 6.46 -1.41 -6.94
C TYR A 143 6.39 -1.11 -5.44
N VAL A 144 7.44 -0.49 -4.91
CA VAL A 144 7.43 0.16 -3.60
C VAL A 144 7.58 1.66 -3.83
N LEU A 145 6.60 2.44 -3.38
CA LEU A 145 6.65 3.90 -3.41
C LEU A 145 7.04 4.39 -2.02
N ALA A 146 8.25 4.90 -1.90
CA ALA A 146 8.85 5.38 -0.66
C ALA A 146 8.64 6.90 -0.53
N PHE A 147 7.76 7.29 0.40
CA PHE A 147 7.53 8.67 0.80
C PHE A 147 8.47 8.96 1.97
N GLN A 148 9.71 9.32 1.65
CA GLN A 148 10.78 9.59 2.62
C GLN A 148 10.93 11.10 2.85
N LYS A 149 10.91 11.57 4.11
CA LYS A 149 11.21 12.97 4.47
C LYS A 149 12.71 13.17 4.73
N GLU A 150 13.33 12.25 5.45
CA GLU A 150 14.74 12.32 5.82
C GLU A 150 15.45 11.01 5.47
N LYS A 151 15.74 10.17 6.47
CA LYS A 151 16.45 8.88 6.34
C LYS A 151 15.69 7.74 7.02
N GLU A 152 14.45 7.98 7.42
CA GLU A 152 13.64 7.06 8.22
C GLU A 152 13.35 5.74 7.49
N LEU A 153 13.39 5.74 6.15
CA LEU A 153 13.19 4.55 5.33
C LEU A 153 14.49 3.89 4.85
N GLU A 154 15.67 4.46 5.11
CA GLU A 154 16.95 3.93 4.58
C GLU A 154 17.18 2.48 5.01
N LYS A 155 16.97 2.18 6.30
CA LYS A 155 17.12 0.81 6.83
C LYS A 155 16.25 -0.20 6.08
N ILE A 156 15.01 0.19 5.75
CA ILE A 156 14.08 -0.66 5.01
C ILE A 156 14.52 -0.78 3.54
N THR A 157 14.70 0.36 2.89
CA THR A 157 14.98 0.46 1.44
C THR A 157 16.32 -0.20 1.07
N ASP A 158 17.32 -0.14 1.94
CA ASP A 158 18.62 -0.79 1.76
C ASP A 158 18.57 -2.31 1.75
N VAL A 159 17.60 -2.91 2.44
CA VAL A 159 17.36 -4.35 2.40
C VAL A 159 16.53 -4.71 1.17
N ILE A 160 15.39 -4.03 0.97
CA ILE A 160 14.45 -4.42 -0.09
C ILE A 160 14.95 -4.10 -1.49
N LYS A 161 15.96 -3.21 -1.66
CA LYS A 161 16.62 -2.99 -2.97
C LYS A 161 17.32 -4.24 -3.51
N LYS A 162 17.59 -5.21 -2.64
CA LYS A 162 18.16 -6.52 -3.01
C LYS A 162 17.10 -7.51 -3.51
N PHE A 163 15.81 -7.17 -3.41
CA PHE A 163 14.72 -8.03 -3.87
C PHE A 163 14.49 -7.83 -5.36
N ASN A 164 14.86 -8.83 -6.16
CA ASN A 164 14.81 -8.76 -7.64
C ASN A 164 13.38 -8.65 -8.22
N PHE A 165 12.34 -8.90 -7.42
CA PHE A 165 10.95 -8.90 -7.89
C PHE A 165 10.25 -7.53 -7.82
N LEU A 166 10.88 -6.52 -7.19
CA LEU A 166 10.27 -5.21 -7.00
C LEU A 166 11.15 -4.07 -7.54
N LYS A 167 10.52 -2.92 -7.81
CA LYS A 167 11.20 -1.65 -8.10
C LYS A 167 10.82 -0.62 -7.04
N ILE A 168 11.81 0.11 -6.54
CA ILE A 168 11.60 1.17 -5.55
C ILE A 168 11.61 2.52 -6.26
N TYR A 169 10.65 3.39 -5.92
CA TYR A 169 10.65 4.79 -6.32
C TYR A 169 10.54 5.66 -5.08
N PHE A 170 11.47 6.61 -4.94
CA PHE A 170 11.40 7.65 -3.91
C PHE A 170 10.50 8.77 -4.44
N MET A 171 9.44 9.08 -3.68
CA MET A 171 8.40 10.03 -4.08
C MET A 171 8.72 11.41 -3.54
N GLU A 172 8.39 12.45 -4.32
CA GLU A 172 8.31 13.82 -3.80
C GLU A 172 7.25 13.87 -2.71
N ILE A 173 7.58 14.47 -1.57
CA ILE A 173 6.61 14.78 -0.51
C ILE A 173 6.24 16.26 -0.68
N PRO A 174 4.93 16.60 -0.65
CA PRO A 174 4.48 17.99 -0.68
C PRO A 174 4.95 18.80 0.54
#